data_AF-A0A7C7Q8G1-F1
#
_entry.id   AF-A0A7C7Q8G1-F1
#
_cell.length_a   1.000
_cell.length_b   1.000
_cell.length_c   1.000
_cell.angle_alpha   90.00
_cell.angle_beta   90.00
_cell.angle_gamma   90.00
#
_symmetry.space_group_name_H-M   'P 1'
#
loop_
_entity.id
_entity.type
_entity.pdbx_description
1 polymer ?
#
loop_
_entity_poly.entity_id
_entity_poly.type
_entity_poly.pdbx_seq_one_letter_code
_entity_poly.pdbx_strand_id
1 'polypeptide(L)'
;MGAWLRFSGMPLWAVPIFLIVAFMLFLAITRIVVEGGVAVARAPLIASNFIVSGFGSTSLGTQGLVSMSFTYVYAADIRTFVMASCANGLKLADERLGGRQRGLFWAMFLAIIVSLAGSIWIVTKLSYTYGGVNMNKWFFFGGSVYPFNFIARYVNNPTGPNWDGWAWTGIGASVMAILMLARHRFLWWPIHPLGFPISTIWMTNYISFSVFLAWLIKLVVLKYGGPGLYRRTRPFFLGLILGQFFCAGLWLIIDHFTGMTDNMIYWI
;
A
#
# COMPACT_ATOMS: atom_id res chain seq x y z
N MET A 1 0.83 -0.17 21.26
CA MET A 1 -0.01 -0.88 20.27
C MET A 1 -0.62 -2.17 20.85
N GLY A 2 0.18 -3.11 21.36
CA GLY A 2 -0.35 -4.37 21.93
C GLY A 2 -1.36 -4.19 23.08
N ALA A 3 -1.06 -3.30 24.04
CA ALA A 3 -1.99 -2.99 25.13
C ALA A 3 -3.34 -2.44 24.62
N TRP A 4 -3.30 -1.54 23.63
CA TRP A 4 -4.51 -0.99 23.01
C TRP A 4 -5.36 -2.06 22.33
N LEU A 5 -4.72 -2.98 21.59
CA LEU A 5 -5.41 -4.11 20.96
C LEU A 5 -6.04 -5.06 21.98
N ARG A 6 -5.38 -5.26 23.13
CA ARG A 6 -5.95 -6.04 24.22
C ARG A 6 -7.16 -5.35 24.83
N PHE A 7 -7.05 -4.05 25.13
CA PHE A 7 -8.16 -3.27 25.70
C PHE A 7 -9.34 -3.11 24.73
N SER A 8 -9.10 -3.12 23.42
CA SER A 8 -10.16 -3.07 22.43
C SER A 8 -10.95 -4.37 22.30
N GLY A 9 -10.54 -5.45 22.97
CA GLY A 9 -11.25 -6.73 23.00
C GLY A 9 -10.54 -7.90 22.29
N MET A 10 -9.33 -7.71 21.73
CA MET A 10 -8.62 -8.83 21.10
C MET A 10 -8.16 -9.88 22.11
N PRO A 11 -8.24 -11.18 21.75
CA PRO A 11 -7.62 -12.25 22.52
C PRO A 11 -6.10 -12.05 22.64
N LEU A 12 -5.54 -12.39 23.80
CA LEU A 12 -4.11 -12.25 24.09
C LEU A 12 -3.21 -12.98 23.09
N TRP A 13 -3.64 -14.14 22.60
CA TRP A 13 -2.90 -14.92 21.60
C TRP A 13 -2.89 -14.27 20.21
N ALA A 14 -3.96 -13.54 19.86
CA ALA A 14 -4.12 -12.93 18.53
C ALA A 14 -3.30 -11.63 18.40
N VAL A 15 -3.09 -10.91 19.50
CA VAL A 15 -2.33 -9.64 19.53
C VAL A 15 -0.90 -9.78 18.97
N PRO A 16 -0.03 -10.69 19.47
CA PRO A 16 1.33 -10.81 18.96
C PRO A 16 1.35 -11.28 17.50
N ILE A 17 0.46 -12.21 17.12
CA ILE A 17 0.37 -12.70 15.73
C ILE A 17 -0.02 -11.55 14.79
N PHE A 18 -1.00 -10.74 15.18
CA PHE A 18 -1.45 -9.58 14.40
C PHE A 18 -0.31 -8.61 14.15
N LEU A 19 0.41 -8.24 15.21
CA LEU A 19 1.52 -7.30 15.11
C LEU A 19 2.63 -7.85 14.21
N ILE A 20 3.02 -9.11 14.39
CA ILE A 20 4.05 -9.76 13.58
C ILE A 20 3.65 -9.74 12.10
N VAL A 21 2.44 -10.19 11.77
CA VAL A 21 1.96 -10.23 10.37
C VAL A 21 1.85 -8.82 9.80
N ALA A 22 1.32 -7.86 10.56
CA ALA A 22 1.23 -6.47 10.11
C ALA A 22 2.61 -5.87 9.81
N PHE A 23 3.58 -6.02 10.71
CA PHE A 23 4.94 -5.53 10.49
C PHE A 23 5.66 -6.26 9.35
N MET A 24 5.45 -7.56 9.19
CA MET A 24 5.97 -8.31 8.03
C MET A 24 5.41 -7.74 6.72
N LEU A 25 4.10 -7.46 6.65
CA LEU A 25 3.48 -6.84 5.47
C LEU A 25 4.02 -5.43 5.22
N PHE A 26 4.16 -4.61 6.25
CA PHE A 26 4.73 -3.27 6.14
C PHE A 26 6.17 -3.28 5.61
N LEU A 27 7.00 -4.19 6.12
CA LEU A 27 8.36 -4.37 5.64
C LEU A 27 8.40 -4.93 4.21
N ALA A 28 7.57 -5.92 3.89
CA ALA A 28 7.52 -6.51 2.56
C ALA A 28 7.13 -5.49 1.49
N ILE A 29 6.09 -4.69 1.73
CA ILE A 29 5.66 -3.63 0.81
C ILE A 29 6.74 -2.56 0.66
N THR A 30 7.35 -2.14 1.78
CA THR A 30 8.45 -1.18 1.75
C THR A 30 9.62 -1.70 0.91
N ARG A 31 9.99 -2.98 1.06
CA ARG A 31 11.03 -3.61 0.22
C ARG A 31 10.62 -3.69 -1.24
N ILE A 32 9.37 -4.04 -1.55
CA ILE A 32 8.88 -4.05 -2.94
C ILE A 32 9.02 -2.68 -3.59
N VAL A 33 8.67 -1.60 -2.89
CA VAL A 33 8.78 -0.23 -3.41
C VAL A 33 10.24 0.19 -3.56
N VAL A 34 11.07 -0.04 -2.54
CA VAL A 34 12.47 0.41 -2.51
C VAL A 34 13.37 -0.41 -3.44
N GLU A 35 13.22 -1.74 -3.47
CA GLU A 35 14.02 -2.63 -4.32
C GLU A 35 13.48 -2.68 -5.76
N GLY A 36 12.16 -2.72 -5.92
CA GLY A 36 11.51 -2.85 -7.23
C GLY A 36 11.34 -1.53 -7.98
N GLY A 37 11.45 -0.38 -7.30
CA GLY A 37 11.18 0.93 -7.89
C GLY A 37 9.72 1.08 -8.38
N VAL A 38 8.82 0.25 -7.89
CA VAL A 38 7.41 0.25 -8.29
C VAL A 38 6.71 1.41 -7.60
N ALA A 39 6.14 2.33 -8.38
CA ALA A 39 5.51 3.54 -7.86
C ALA A 39 4.29 3.26 -6.98
N VAL A 40 3.61 2.13 -7.20
CA VAL A 40 2.47 1.70 -6.38
C VAL A 40 2.54 0.21 -6.11
N ALA A 41 2.61 -0.15 -4.83
CA ALA A 41 2.48 -1.52 -4.37
C ALA A 41 1.40 -1.56 -3.29
N ARG A 42 0.50 -2.55 -3.37
CA ARG A 42 -0.49 -2.84 -2.32
C ARG A 42 -0.16 -4.18 -1.68
N ALA A 43 -0.56 -4.34 -0.42
CA ALA A 43 -0.50 -5.66 0.20
C ALA A 43 -1.51 -6.59 -0.49
N PRO A 44 -1.14 -7.82 -0.90
CA PRO A 44 -2.11 -8.81 -1.38
C PRO A 44 -3.00 -9.36 -0.24
N LEU A 45 -2.62 -9.09 1.01
CA LEU A 45 -3.25 -9.60 2.22
C LEU A 45 -3.33 -8.49 3.28
N ILE A 46 -4.39 -8.52 4.08
CA ILE A 46 -4.58 -7.67 5.26
C ILE A 46 -4.33 -8.53 6.50
N ALA A 47 -3.57 -8.04 7.48
CA ALA A 47 -3.23 -8.80 8.69
C ALA A 47 -4.47 -9.32 9.45
N SER A 48 -5.54 -8.52 9.49
CA SER A 48 -6.81 -8.88 10.12
C SER A 48 -7.52 -10.01 9.36
N ASN A 49 -7.53 -9.97 8.02
CA ASN A 49 -8.06 -11.06 7.19
C ASN A 49 -7.29 -12.37 7.42
N PHE A 50 -5.97 -12.28 7.53
CA PHE A 50 -5.12 -13.44 7.79
C PHE A 50 -5.49 -14.14 9.09
N ILE A 51 -5.70 -13.38 10.16
CA ILE A 51 -6.03 -13.98 11.46
C ILE A 51 -7.43 -14.58 11.46
N VAL A 52 -8.42 -13.86 10.93
CA VAL A 52 -9.79 -14.35 10.85
C VAL A 52 -9.88 -15.61 9.99
N SER A 53 -9.23 -15.64 8.82
CA SER A 53 -9.24 -16.81 7.93
C SER A 53 -8.37 -17.94 8.45
N GLY A 54 -7.21 -17.64 9.05
CA GLY A 54 -6.23 -18.63 9.45
C GLY A 54 -6.59 -19.35 10.76
N PHE A 55 -7.17 -18.63 11.72
CA PHE A 55 -7.50 -19.18 13.04
C PHE A 55 -9.01 -19.34 13.27
N GLY A 56 -9.84 -18.91 12.30
CA GLY A 56 -11.29 -18.96 12.39
C GLY A 56 -11.88 -17.76 13.13
N SER A 57 -13.13 -17.42 12.81
CA SER A 57 -13.84 -16.33 13.48
C SER A 57 -14.36 -16.72 14.86
N THR A 58 -14.60 -18.01 15.10
CA THR A 58 -15.06 -18.55 16.38
C THR A 58 -14.03 -18.41 17.49
N SER A 59 -12.74 -18.58 17.19
CA SER A 59 -11.64 -18.50 18.17
C SER A 59 -11.35 -17.07 18.65
N LEU A 60 -11.74 -16.07 17.86
CA LEU A 60 -11.57 -14.65 18.18
C LEU A 60 -12.71 -14.10 19.05
N GLY A 61 -13.90 -14.69 18.94
CA GLY A 61 -15.13 -14.18 19.55
C GLY A 61 -15.61 -12.86 18.92
N THR A 62 -16.87 -12.49 19.18
CA THR A 62 -17.49 -11.29 18.61
C THR A 62 -16.72 -10.01 18.96
N GLN A 63 -16.27 -9.87 20.21
CA GLN A 63 -15.49 -8.70 20.62
C GLN A 63 -14.17 -8.60 19.87
N GLY A 64 -13.42 -9.69 19.75
CA GLY A 64 -12.15 -9.72 19.02
C GLY A 64 -12.32 -9.43 17.52
N LEU A 65 -13.41 -9.91 16.91
CA LEU A 65 -13.76 -9.57 15.53
C LEU A 65 -14.04 -8.07 15.37
N VAL A 66 -14.82 -7.46 16.27
CA VAL A 66 -15.05 -6.01 16.26
C VAL A 66 -13.75 -5.22 16.46
N SER A 67 -12.87 -5.67 17.36
CA SER A 67 -11.53 -5.06 17.48
C SER A 67 -10.76 -5.11 16.16
N MET A 68 -10.87 -6.21 15.41
CA MET A 68 -10.25 -6.36 14.10
C MET A 68 -10.79 -5.34 13.07
N SER A 69 -12.06 -4.90 13.11
CA SER A 69 -12.54 -3.86 12.15
C SER A 69 -11.72 -2.60 12.26
N PHE A 70 -11.51 -2.15 13.49
CA PHE A 70 -10.82 -0.90 13.76
C PHE A 70 -9.35 -0.96 13.36
N THR A 71 -8.79 -2.16 13.17
CA THR A 71 -7.44 -2.30 12.62
C THR A 71 -7.34 -2.02 11.13
N TYR A 72 -8.44 -2.08 10.36
CA TYR A 72 -8.42 -1.78 8.92
C TYR A 72 -7.96 -0.35 8.65
N VAL A 73 -8.25 0.59 9.55
CA VAL A 73 -7.92 2.01 9.37
C VAL A 73 -6.41 2.23 9.14
N TYR A 74 -5.55 1.41 9.76
CA TYR A 74 -4.09 1.55 9.65
C TYR A 74 -3.39 0.32 9.07
N ALA A 75 -4.04 -0.84 9.04
CA ALA A 75 -3.45 -2.10 8.56
C ALA A 75 -4.13 -2.65 7.29
N ALA A 76 -5.22 -2.04 6.80
CA ALA A 76 -5.82 -2.38 5.52
C ALA A 76 -5.47 -1.35 4.42
N ASP A 77 -5.63 -1.79 3.17
CA ASP A 77 -5.45 -1.01 1.94
C ASP A 77 -4.18 -0.12 1.92
N ILE A 78 -3.03 -0.78 2.13
CA ILE A 78 -1.72 -0.17 2.25
C ILE A 78 -1.19 0.25 0.86
N ARG A 79 -1.79 1.28 0.26
CA ARG A 79 -1.41 1.80 -1.08
C ARG A 79 -0.29 2.85 -1.03
N THR A 80 -0.37 3.77 -0.07
CA THR A 80 0.60 4.84 0.14
C THR A 80 1.12 4.77 1.56
N PHE A 81 2.04 3.84 1.81
CA PHE A 81 2.55 3.62 3.16
C PHE A 81 3.67 4.61 3.48
N VAL A 82 3.50 5.34 4.58
CA VAL A 82 4.44 6.38 5.04
C VAL A 82 5.86 5.84 5.15
N MET A 83 6.03 4.57 5.55
CA MET A 83 7.35 3.93 5.68
C MET A 83 8.12 3.90 4.35
N ALA A 84 7.46 3.66 3.22
CA ALA A 84 8.11 3.63 1.91
C ALA A 84 8.54 5.04 1.47
N SER A 85 7.68 6.04 1.68
CA SER A 85 8.01 7.44 1.42
C SER A 85 9.15 7.94 2.32
N CYS A 86 9.13 7.59 3.61
CA CYS A 86 10.20 7.90 4.55
C CYS A 86 11.52 7.22 4.18
N ALA A 87 11.50 5.95 3.74
CA ALA A 87 12.71 5.25 3.32
C ALA A 87 13.39 5.95 2.13
N ASN A 88 12.61 6.33 1.11
CA ASN A 88 13.12 7.09 -0.03
C ASN A 88 13.62 8.49 0.37
N GLY A 89 12.87 9.19 1.23
CA GLY A 89 13.25 10.52 1.73
C GLY A 89 14.54 10.50 2.56
N LEU A 90 14.67 9.51 3.46
CA LEU A 90 15.88 9.32 4.27
C LEU A 90 17.08 8.96 3.41
N LYS A 91 16.90 8.13 2.37
CA LYS A 91 17.98 7.80 1.43
C LYS A 91 18.48 9.02 0.66
N LEU A 92 17.56 9.86 0.17
CA LEU A 92 17.93 11.12 -0.49
C LEU A 92 18.65 12.08 0.45
N ALA A 93 18.19 12.15 1.71
CA ALA A 93 18.81 12.99 2.72
C ALA A 93 20.20 12.52 3.11
N ASP A 94 20.42 11.22 3.21
CA ASP A 94 21.74 10.64 3.45
C ASP A 94 22.75 11.06 2.36
N GLU A 95 22.35 10.98 1.08
CA GLU A 95 23.21 11.33 -0.05
C GLU A 95 23.47 12.84 -0.20
N ARG A 96 22.58 13.70 0.29
CA ARG A 96 22.61 15.15 0.02
C ARG A 96 22.90 16.03 1.25
N LEU A 97 22.54 15.60 2.45
CA LEU A 97 22.55 16.43 3.67
C LEU A 97 23.62 16.02 4.69
N GLY A 98 24.41 14.97 4.43
CA GLY A 98 25.66 14.68 5.17
C GLY A 98 25.54 14.60 6.70
N GLY A 99 24.39 14.16 7.24
CA GLY A 99 24.27 13.78 8.66
C GLY A 99 23.24 14.53 9.52
N ARG A 100 22.60 15.62 9.08
CA ARG A 100 21.54 16.31 9.89
C ARG A 100 20.14 15.73 9.63
N GLN A 101 19.94 14.46 9.97
CA GLN A 101 18.66 13.76 9.77
C GLN A 101 17.56 14.13 10.79
N ARG A 102 17.93 14.72 11.94
CA ARG A 102 16.97 15.11 12.99
C ARG A 102 15.95 16.17 12.54
N GLY A 103 16.39 17.16 11.76
CA GLY A 103 15.49 18.18 11.22
C GLY A 103 14.47 17.58 10.25
N LEU A 104 14.93 16.67 9.38
CA LEU A 104 14.06 15.95 8.45
C LEU A 104 13.05 15.06 9.18
N PHE A 105 13.48 14.38 10.26
CA PHE A 105 12.57 13.59 11.09
C PHE A 105 11.41 14.44 11.61
N TRP A 106 11.70 15.60 12.21
CA TRP A 106 10.66 16.50 12.72
C TRP A 106 9.80 17.09 11.61
N ALA A 107 10.39 17.41 10.45
CA ALA A 107 9.62 17.87 9.29
C ALA A 107 8.64 16.81 8.78
N MET A 108 9.09 15.55 8.65
CA MET A 108 8.22 14.42 8.27
C MET A 108 7.13 14.19 9.31
N PHE A 109 7.47 14.23 10.60
CA PHE A 109 6.51 14.05 11.68
C PHE A 109 5.43 15.15 11.67
N LEU A 110 5.83 16.40 11.53
CA LEU A 110 4.91 17.53 11.44
C LEU A 110 4.04 17.44 10.17
N ALA A 111 4.61 17.04 9.04
CA ALA A 111 3.85 16.81 7.81
C ALA A 111 2.78 15.73 7.98
N ILE A 112 3.07 14.63 8.69
CA ILE A 112 2.10 13.58 9.00
C ILE A 112 0.97 14.14 9.88
N ILE A 113 1.28 14.89 10.94
CA ILE A 113 0.26 15.46 11.83
C ILE A 113 -0.63 16.46 11.10
N VAL A 114 -0.03 17.39 10.34
CA VAL A 114 -0.78 18.41 9.58
C VAL A 114 -1.64 17.74 8.51
N SER A 115 -1.12 16.73 7.81
CA SER A 115 -1.88 15.97 6.82
C SER A 115 -3.04 15.22 7.46
N LEU A 116 -2.84 14.58 8.62
CA LEU A 116 -3.90 13.88 9.36
C LEU A 116 -4.99 14.84 9.82
N ALA A 117 -4.61 15.95 10.48
CA ALA A 117 -5.56 16.94 10.97
C ALA A 117 -6.31 17.63 9.83
N GLY A 118 -5.61 18.02 8.77
CA GLY A 118 -6.19 18.62 7.57
C GLY A 118 -7.14 17.67 6.84
N SER A 119 -6.77 16.39 6.73
CA SER A 119 -7.64 15.36 6.13
C SER A 119 -8.92 15.17 6.93
N ILE A 120 -8.84 15.00 8.25
CA ILE A 120 -10.01 14.86 9.12
C ILE A 120 -10.92 16.09 9.00
N TRP A 121 -10.35 17.29 9.06
CA TRP A 121 -11.12 18.53 9.00
C TRP A 121 -11.84 18.72 7.66
N ILE A 122 -11.12 18.54 6.54
CA ILE A 122 -11.68 18.71 5.19
C ILE A 122 -12.75 17.65 4.93
N VAL A 123 -12.46 16.37 5.21
CA VAL A 123 -13.44 15.28 5.01
C VAL A 123 -14.70 15.53 5.82
N THR A 124 -14.57 15.93 7.08
CA THR A 124 -15.71 16.24 7.95
C THR A 124 -16.50 17.42 7.39
N LYS A 125 -15.84 18.53 7.07
CA LYS A 125 -16.48 19.74 6.52
C LYS A 125 -17.25 19.42 5.23
N LEU A 126 -16.62 18.76 4.26
CA LEU A 126 -17.27 18.42 3.00
C LEU A 126 -18.44 17.45 3.21
N SER A 127 -18.32 16.49 4.13
CA SER A 127 -19.41 15.57 4.47
C SER A 127 -20.63 16.29 5.02
N TYR A 128 -20.43 17.31 5.86
CA TYR A 128 -21.51 18.13 6.40
C TYR A 128 -22.11 19.08 5.36
N THR A 129 -21.31 19.62 4.44
CA THR A 129 -21.78 20.59 3.44
C THR A 129 -22.51 19.94 2.26
N TYR A 130 -21.97 18.85 1.71
CA TYR A 130 -22.49 18.24 0.49
C TYR A 130 -23.24 16.92 0.73
N GLY A 131 -23.19 16.42 1.97
CA GLY A 131 -23.65 15.09 2.33
C GLY A 131 -22.66 14.02 1.86
N GLY A 132 -22.13 13.23 2.79
CA GLY A 132 -21.17 12.15 2.46
C GLY A 132 -21.70 11.15 1.42
N VAL A 133 -23.02 11.05 1.26
CA VAL A 133 -23.69 10.22 0.25
C VAL A 133 -23.39 10.66 -1.19
N ASN A 134 -23.23 11.96 -1.42
CA ASN A 134 -22.97 12.54 -2.73
C ASN A 134 -21.48 12.58 -3.08
N MET A 135 -20.62 12.18 -2.15
CA MET A 135 -19.17 12.18 -2.34
C MET A 135 -18.70 10.89 -3.03
N ASN A 136 -17.38 10.76 -3.22
CA ASN A 136 -16.80 9.60 -3.86
C ASN A 136 -17.25 8.28 -3.18
N LYS A 137 -17.89 7.41 -3.96
CA LYS A 137 -18.51 6.17 -3.47
C LYS A 137 -17.50 5.22 -2.81
N TRP A 138 -16.25 5.18 -3.28
CA TRP A 138 -15.24 4.33 -2.66
C TRP A 138 -14.85 4.84 -1.27
N PHE A 139 -14.54 6.12 -1.11
CA PHE A 139 -14.10 6.66 0.18
C PHE A 139 -15.21 6.75 1.23
N PHE A 140 -16.43 7.10 0.81
CA PHE A 140 -17.54 7.37 1.73
C PHE A 140 -18.48 6.19 1.97
N PHE A 141 -18.52 5.21 1.06
CA PHE A 141 -19.30 3.97 1.25
C PHE A 141 -18.43 2.72 1.21
N GLY A 142 -17.68 2.51 0.14
CA GLY A 142 -16.93 1.27 -0.09
C GLY A 142 -15.97 0.97 1.05
N GLY A 143 -14.91 1.76 1.17
CA GLY A 143 -13.84 1.56 2.16
C GLY A 143 -14.26 1.81 3.60
N SER A 144 -15.22 2.71 3.85
CA SER A 144 -15.69 3.03 5.21
C SER A 144 -16.58 1.93 5.80
N VAL A 145 -17.44 1.32 4.99
CA VAL A 145 -18.39 0.29 5.44
C VAL A 145 -17.81 -1.13 5.31
N TYR A 146 -16.85 -1.34 4.40
CA TYR A 146 -16.25 -2.66 4.15
C TYR A 146 -15.76 -3.39 5.41
N PRO A 147 -15.00 -2.77 6.34
CA PRO A 147 -14.53 -3.46 7.54
C PRO A 147 -15.68 -3.98 8.40
N PHE A 148 -16.74 -3.20 8.55
CA PHE A 148 -17.91 -3.56 9.35
C PHE A 148 -18.74 -4.65 8.67
N ASN A 149 -18.95 -4.56 7.35
CA ASN A 149 -19.62 -5.61 6.58
C ASN A 149 -18.85 -6.93 6.62
N PHE A 150 -17.51 -6.86 6.53
CA PHE A 150 -16.64 -8.03 6.64
C PHE A 150 -16.88 -8.75 7.97
N ILE A 151 -16.89 -8.01 9.08
CA ILE A 151 -17.11 -8.61 10.41
C ILE A 151 -18.55 -9.06 10.62
N ALA A 152 -19.54 -8.28 10.20
CA ALA A 152 -20.94 -8.67 10.28
C ALA A 152 -21.16 -10.03 9.62
N ARG A 153 -20.51 -10.31 8.48
CA ARG A 153 -20.53 -11.62 7.83
C ARG A 153 -20.01 -12.74 8.74
N TYR A 154 -18.87 -12.55 9.41
CA TYR A 154 -18.25 -13.56 10.27
C TYR A 154 -18.89 -13.71 11.66
N VAL A 155 -19.59 -12.68 12.13
CA VAL A 155 -20.42 -12.74 13.34
C VAL A 155 -21.70 -13.52 13.05
N ASN A 156 -22.36 -13.25 11.91
CA ASN A 156 -23.59 -13.94 11.51
C ASN A 156 -23.34 -15.36 11.00
N ASN A 157 -22.16 -15.62 10.42
CA ASN A 157 -21.76 -16.94 9.93
C ASN A 157 -20.38 -17.29 10.51
N PRO A 158 -20.32 -17.75 11.77
CA PRO A 158 -19.06 -18.15 12.38
C PRO A 158 -18.44 -19.31 11.61
N THR A 159 -17.15 -19.20 11.31
CA THR A 159 -16.39 -20.20 10.55
C THR A 159 -15.16 -20.62 11.32
N GLY A 160 -14.79 -21.89 11.17
CA GLY A 160 -13.53 -22.42 11.68
C GLY A 160 -12.32 -21.97 10.83
N PRO A 161 -11.11 -22.40 11.19
CA PRO A 161 -9.91 -22.20 10.37
C PRO A 161 -10.11 -22.67 8.93
N ASN A 162 -9.69 -21.85 7.97
CA ASN A 162 -9.72 -22.22 6.56
C ASN A 162 -8.46 -23.04 6.20
N TRP A 163 -8.59 -24.36 6.18
CA TRP A 163 -7.51 -25.29 5.85
C TRP A 163 -7.03 -25.17 4.40
N ASP A 164 -7.92 -24.89 3.46
CA ASP A 164 -7.54 -24.66 2.07
C ASP A 164 -6.68 -23.40 1.95
N GLY A 165 -7.02 -22.35 2.70
CA GLY A 165 -6.22 -21.13 2.80
C GLY A 165 -4.80 -21.39 3.32
N TRP A 166 -4.66 -22.26 4.32
CA TRP A 166 -3.35 -22.68 4.81
C TRP A 166 -2.57 -23.50 3.78
N ALA A 167 -3.23 -24.39 3.03
CA ALA A 167 -2.59 -25.15 1.96
C ALA A 167 -2.03 -24.22 0.87
N TRP A 168 -2.83 -23.26 0.39
CA TRP A 168 -2.38 -22.26 -0.59
C TRP A 168 -1.27 -21.36 -0.06
N THR A 169 -1.34 -20.97 1.22
CA THR A 169 -0.27 -20.22 1.89
C THR A 169 1.03 -21.01 1.92
N GLY A 170 0.97 -22.32 2.22
CA GLY A 170 2.11 -23.22 2.20
C GLY A 170 2.71 -23.40 0.81
N ILE A 171 1.88 -23.54 -0.23
CA ILE A 171 2.32 -23.61 -1.63
C ILE A 171 3.01 -22.31 -2.03
N GLY A 172 2.40 -21.16 -1.75
CA GLY A 172 2.98 -19.84 -2.04
C GLY A 172 4.32 -19.62 -1.32
N ALA A 173 4.41 -20.01 -0.05
CA ALA A 173 5.64 -19.94 0.72
C ALA A 173 6.73 -20.85 0.14
N SER A 174 6.37 -22.06 -0.29
CA SER A 174 7.31 -23.03 -0.88
C SER A 174 7.85 -22.53 -2.22
N VAL A 175 6.98 -22.02 -3.10
CA VAL A 175 7.38 -21.43 -4.39
C VAL A 175 8.29 -20.22 -4.16
N MET A 176 7.92 -19.32 -3.24
CA MET A 176 8.75 -18.16 -2.91
C MET A 176 10.11 -18.57 -2.35
N ALA A 177 10.17 -19.58 -1.47
CA ALA A 177 11.42 -20.11 -0.93
C ALA A 177 12.31 -20.69 -2.03
N ILE A 178 11.75 -21.45 -2.97
CA ILE A 178 12.48 -21.98 -4.13
C ILE A 178 13.03 -20.85 -4.99
N LEU A 179 12.24 -19.81 -5.28
CA LEU A 179 12.68 -18.65 -6.06
C LEU A 179 13.81 -17.89 -5.35
N MET A 180 13.71 -17.72 -4.03
CA MET A 180 14.74 -17.09 -3.23
C MET A 180 16.03 -17.93 -3.21
N LEU A 181 15.93 -19.24 -3.00
CA LEU A 181 17.08 -20.16 -3.03
C LEU A 181 17.74 -20.18 -4.40
N ALA A 182 16.96 -20.23 -5.48
CA ALA A 182 17.47 -20.18 -6.84
C ALA A 182 18.25 -18.89 -7.10
N ARG A 183 17.70 -17.73 -6.69
CA ARG A 183 18.40 -16.44 -6.79
C ARG A 183 19.69 -16.38 -5.97
N HIS A 184 19.73 -17.02 -4.80
CA HIS A 184 20.93 -17.05 -3.96
C HIS A 184 21.99 -18.03 -4.48
N ARG A 185 21.60 -19.15 -5.08
CA ARG A 185 22.52 -20.20 -5.52
C ARG A 185 23.00 -20.02 -6.96
N PHE A 186 22.15 -19.52 -7.85
CA PHE A 186 22.44 -19.34 -9.27
C PHE A 186 22.66 -17.87 -9.59
N LEU A 187 23.92 -17.46 -9.76
CA LEU A 187 24.31 -16.09 -10.10
C LEU A 187 23.74 -15.62 -11.46
N TRP A 188 23.37 -16.56 -12.34
CA TRP A 188 22.82 -16.29 -13.67
C TRP A 188 21.28 -16.20 -13.69
N TRP A 189 20.60 -16.40 -12.55
CA TRP A 189 19.14 -16.45 -12.50
C TRP A 189 18.52 -15.08 -12.80
N PRO A 190 17.76 -14.93 -13.90
CA PRO A 190 17.31 -13.62 -14.35
C PRO A 190 16.01 -13.14 -13.67
N ILE A 191 15.29 -14.05 -12.99
CA ILE A 191 13.95 -13.77 -12.47
C ILE A 191 14.04 -13.19 -11.05
N HIS A 192 13.49 -11.98 -10.88
CA HIS A 192 13.39 -11.36 -9.58
C HIS A 192 12.17 -11.90 -8.81
N PRO A 193 12.35 -12.43 -7.57
CA PRO A 193 11.25 -13.05 -6.81
C PRO A 193 10.16 -12.06 -6.40
N LEU A 194 10.44 -10.74 -6.40
CA LEU A 194 9.47 -9.69 -6.06
C LEU A 194 8.23 -9.68 -6.95
N GLY A 195 8.31 -10.16 -8.19
CA GLY A 195 7.16 -10.20 -9.10
C GLY A 195 6.06 -11.16 -8.63
N PHE A 196 6.44 -12.23 -7.94
CA PHE A 196 5.50 -13.26 -7.47
C PHE A 196 4.46 -12.72 -6.48
N PRO A 197 4.82 -12.08 -5.34
CA PRO A 197 3.86 -11.59 -4.36
C PRO A 197 3.00 -10.42 -4.84
N ILE A 198 3.44 -9.67 -5.86
CA ILE A 198 2.69 -8.53 -6.39
C ILE A 198 1.76 -8.90 -7.55
N SER A 199 1.96 -10.06 -8.19
CA SER A 199 1.25 -10.46 -9.41
C SER A 199 -0.28 -10.53 -9.25
N THR A 200 -0.77 -10.85 -8.05
CA THR A 200 -2.21 -11.03 -7.76
C THR A 200 -2.94 -9.72 -7.44
N ILE A 201 -2.23 -8.61 -7.35
CA ILE A 201 -2.83 -7.32 -7.03
C ILE A 201 -3.46 -6.74 -8.29
N TRP A 202 -4.72 -6.34 -8.21
CA TRP A 202 -5.45 -5.69 -9.32
C TRP A 202 -4.67 -4.54 -9.97
N MET A 203 -3.96 -3.76 -9.16
CA MET A 203 -3.13 -2.65 -9.65
C MET A 203 -1.93 -3.10 -10.48
N THR A 204 -1.35 -4.26 -10.15
CA THR A 204 -0.27 -4.86 -10.95
C THR A 204 -0.73 -5.10 -12.37
N ASN A 205 -2.00 -5.48 -12.60
CA ASN A 205 -2.52 -5.67 -13.96
C ASN A 205 -2.47 -4.39 -14.82
N TYR A 206 -2.73 -3.22 -14.24
CA TYR A 206 -2.66 -1.94 -14.98
C TYR A 206 -1.23 -1.49 -15.25
N ILE A 207 -0.33 -1.68 -14.28
CA ILE A 207 1.05 -1.21 -14.40
C ILE A 207 1.96 -2.21 -15.11
N SER A 208 1.58 -3.47 -15.24
CA SER A 208 2.44 -4.55 -15.79
C SER A 208 2.96 -4.21 -17.18
N PHE A 209 2.08 -3.70 -18.06
CA PHE A 209 2.49 -3.30 -19.40
C PHE A 209 3.41 -2.08 -19.38
N SER A 210 3.14 -1.08 -18.54
CA SER A 210 4.00 0.09 -18.37
C SER A 210 5.38 -0.29 -17.79
N VAL A 211 5.43 -1.23 -16.86
CA VAL A 211 6.69 -1.78 -16.30
C VAL A 211 7.47 -2.52 -17.38
N PHE A 212 6.81 -3.35 -18.18
CA PHE A 212 7.44 -4.03 -19.32
C PHE A 212 7.99 -3.03 -20.34
N LEU A 213 7.22 -2.00 -20.69
CA LEU A 213 7.65 -0.96 -21.61
C LEU A 213 8.83 -0.16 -21.05
N ALA A 214 8.79 0.21 -19.76
CA ALA A 214 9.89 0.89 -19.09
C ALA A 214 11.16 0.05 -19.06
N TRP A 215 11.04 -1.26 -18.82
CA TRP A 215 12.15 -2.21 -18.89
C TRP A 215 12.71 -2.31 -20.32
N LEU A 216 11.86 -2.45 -21.33
CA LEU A 216 12.25 -2.52 -22.73
C LEU A 216 13.00 -1.25 -23.18
N ILE A 217 12.44 -0.07 -22.89
CA ILE A 217 13.08 1.20 -23.22
C ILE A 217 14.42 1.33 -22.48
N LYS A 218 14.46 0.99 -21.19
CA LYS A 218 15.70 1.03 -20.40
C LYS A 218 16.76 0.10 -20.98
N LEU A 219 16.38 -1.11 -21.40
CA LEU A 219 17.30 -2.05 -22.05
C LEU A 219 17.86 -1.48 -23.35
N VAL A 220 17.02 -0.93 -24.22
CA VAL A 220 17.44 -0.31 -25.48
C VAL A 220 18.39 0.87 -25.22
N VAL A 221 18.02 1.77 -24.31
CA VAL A 221 18.83 2.94 -23.95
C VAL A 221 20.19 2.54 -23.37
N LEU A 222 20.23 1.54 -22.47
CA LEU A 222 21.50 1.07 -21.90
C LEU A 222 22.34 0.29 -22.91
N LYS A 223 21.72 -0.54 -23.76
CA LYS A 223 22.43 -1.36 -24.75
C LYS A 223 23.06 -0.52 -25.84
N TYR A 224 22.36 0.49 -26.36
CA TYR A 224 22.85 1.30 -27.49
C TYR A 224 23.49 2.62 -27.08
N GLY A 225 23.08 3.22 -25.95
CA GLY A 225 23.57 4.53 -25.51
C GLY A 225 24.40 4.54 -24.24
N GLY A 226 24.53 3.40 -23.56
CA GLY A 226 25.29 3.26 -22.33
C GLY A 226 24.77 4.14 -21.16
N PRO A 227 25.57 4.26 -20.08
CA PRO A 227 25.18 5.00 -18.89
C PRO A 227 24.98 6.51 -19.12
N GLY A 228 25.68 7.07 -20.11
CA GLY A 228 25.59 8.50 -20.46
C GLY A 228 24.22 8.87 -21.04
N LEU A 229 23.74 8.09 -22.03
CA LEU A 229 22.41 8.31 -22.60
C LEU A 229 21.32 8.07 -21.55
N TYR A 230 21.47 7.05 -20.72
CA TYR A 230 20.53 6.79 -19.62
C TYR A 230 20.36 8.00 -18.69
N ARG A 231 21.45 8.71 -18.34
CA ARG A 231 21.37 9.93 -17.53
C ARG A 231 20.63 11.05 -18.27
N ARG A 232 20.81 11.17 -19.59
CA ARG A 232 20.12 12.16 -20.43
C ARG A 232 18.63 11.86 -20.64
N THR A 233 18.20 10.60 -20.55
CA THR A 233 16.78 10.24 -20.65
C THR A 233 16.01 10.46 -19.34
N ARG A 234 16.69 10.57 -18.18
CA ARG A 234 16.01 10.75 -16.88
C ARG A 234 15.07 11.97 -16.84
N PRO A 235 15.45 13.18 -17.31
CA PRO A 235 14.57 14.33 -17.31
C PRO A 235 13.28 14.11 -18.11
N PHE A 236 13.33 13.35 -19.21
CA PHE A 236 12.14 13.04 -20.01
C PHE A 236 11.12 12.23 -19.21
N PHE A 237 11.53 11.15 -18.53
CA PHE A 237 10.64 10.34 -17.71
C PHE A 237 10.11 11.09 -16.48
N LEU A 238 10.96 11.91 -15.85
CA LEU A 238 10.50 12.82 -14.79
C LEU A 238 9.49 13.84 -15.33
N GLY A 239 9.70 14.32 -16.56
CA GLY A 239 8.77 15.18 -17.29
C GLY A 239 7.43 14.52 -17.57
N LEU A 240 7.39 13.22 -17.90
CA LEU A 240 6.12 12.48 -18.06
C LEU A 240 5.33 12.44 -16.75
N ILE A 241 6.00 12.17 -15.63
CA ILE A 241 5.38 12.16 -14.30
C ILE A 241 4.86 13.56 -13.96
N LEU A 242 5.70 14.60 -14.12
CA LEU A 242 5.31 15.98 -13.87
C LEU A 242 4.18 16.44 -14.80
N GLY A 243 4.16 15.98 -16.05
CA GLY A 243 3.12 16.27 -17.03
C GLY A 243 1.76 15.75 -16.57
N GLN A 244 1.70 14.55 -15.99
CA GLN A 244 0.46 14.03 -15.41
C GLN A 244 -0.05 14.93 -14.27
N PHE A 245 0.83 15.33 -13.35
CA PHE A 245 0.47 16.24 -12.26
C PHE A 245 0.06 17.63 -12.77
N PHE A 246 0.74 18.13 -13.80
CA PHE A 246 0.41 19.39 -14.43
C PHE A 246 -0.97 19.36 -15.10
N CYS A 247 -1.28 18.32 -15.88
CA CYS A 247 -2.60 18.14 -16.47
C CYS A 247 -3.70 18.06 -15.41
N ALA A 248 -3.47 17.32 -14.32
CA ALA A 248 -4.41 17.25 -13.20
C ALA A 248 -4.62 18.62 -12.53
N GLY A 249 -3.54 19.36 -12.29
CA GLY A 249 -3.60 20.72 -11.74
C GLY A 249 -4.29 21.72 -12.66
N LEU A 250 -4.07 21.60 -13.97
CA LEU A 250 -4.70 22.45 -14.97
C LEU A 250 -6.21 22.22 -15.03
N TRP A 251 -6.66 20.95 -14.99
CA TRP A 251 -8.08 20.63 -14.91
C TRP A 251 -8.74 21.15 -13.63
N LEU A 252 -8.08 21.08 -12.47
CA LEU A 252 -8.59 21.70 -11.24
C LEU A 252 -8.84 23.20 -11.38
N ILE A 253 -7.95 23.92 -12.09
CA ILE A 253 -8.09 25.36 -12.34
C ILE A 253 -9.26 25.61 -13.29
N ILE A 254 -9.37 24.84 -14.37
CA ILE A 254 -10.49 24.93 -15.32
C ILE A 254 -11.81 24.68 -14.60
N ASP A 255 -11.90 23.63 -13.79
CA ASP A 255 -13.10 23.26 -13.03
C ASP A 255 -13.52 24.38 -12.07
N HIS A 256 -12.54 25.03 -11.42
CA HIS A 256 -12.80 26.18 -10.56
C HIS A 256 -13.44 27.36 -11.31
N PHE A 257 -12.96 27.67 -12.52
CA PHE A 257 -13.50 28.79 -13.32
C PHE A 257 -14.79 28.44 -14.07
N THR A 258 -14.97 27.18 -14.48
CA THR A 258 -16.13 26.72 -15.26
C THR A 258 -17.29 26.24 -14.39
N GLY A 259 -17.04 25.99 -13.10
CA GLY A 259 -18.03 25.43 -12.18
C GLY A 259 -18.36 23.94 -12.43
N MET A 260 -17.59 23.26 -13.28
CA MET A 260 -17.73 21.82 -13.52
C MET A 260 -17.14 21.01 -12.36
N THR A 261 -17.84 19.97 -11.92
CA THR A 261 -17.46 19.19 -10.71
C THR A 261 -17.21 17.70 -10.95
N ASP A 262 -17.49 17.19 -12.16
CA ASP A 262 -17.47 15.75 -12.47
C ASP A 262 -16.27 15.30 -13.31
N ASN A 263 -15.33 16.20 -13.59
CA ASN A 263 -14.11 15.83 -14.30
C ASN A 263 -13.26 14.92 -13.42
N MET A 264 -12.93 13.72 -13.93
CA MET A 264 -12.09 12.77 -13.20
C MET A 264 -10.61 13.19 -13.28
N ILE A 265 -10.18 13.96 -12.29
CA ILE A 265 -8.80 14.49 -12.19
C ILE A 265 -7.81 13.39 -11.77
N TYR A 266 -8.28 12.41 -10.99
CA TYR A 266 -7.54 11.21 -10.62
C TYR A 266 -8.45 9.99 -10.67
N TRP A 267 -8.00 8.95 -11.39
CA TRP A 267 -8.63 7.64 -11.39
C TRP A 267 -7.95 6.76 -10.32
N ILE A 268 -8.74 6.20 -9.40
CA ILE A 268 -8.26 5.39 -8.26
C ILE A 268 -8.59 3.92 -8.45
#